data_AF-B0WZL5-F1
#
_entry.id   AF-B0WZL5-F1
#
_cell.length_a   1.000
_cell.length_b   1.000
_cell.length_c   1.000
_cell.angle_alpha   90.00
_cell.angle_beta   90.00
_cell.angle_gamma   90.00
#
_symmetry.space_group_name_H-M   'P 1'
#
loop_
_entity.id
_entity.type
_entity.pdbx_description
1 polymer ?
#
loop_
_entity_poly.entity_id
_entity_poly.type
_entity_poly.pdbx_seq_one_letter_code
_entity_poly.pdbx_strand_id
1 'polypeptide(L)'
;MRGFVGKKSFNVSDPKKEDGKCCRRRRKRCLPIVFCVVCFSILILWVLGDIYQKRIPFFSNSTYEDNPCGEIELIIEELLIPDRKLFRGWISLSSDVVITNLELKNSNITEIPPETFDSSCIHDLTVLTVDSLEVTRLEANVFLGLKRLKELNLKNLKLKVIEPFVLAPIKFTLSSLLVEGCLDLINPRPFTGSTTVDHLEIVSFEFNVFEDVISDDAFAMVPKVSSLYLRNSRITVITKRMIDSVASSIKQIHLVGNELQTIEVGVFDELVGRGVKLHLGNNPWVCDCNLSYLKELIVANEDMFDEIKCEEPPEFNGMLLTEARFCATSTITPTEETSPDETTLDDTTDPTESSYRPTLPTINPTGTPTDKTTELPPVPTIPPSGPTDPILPDDPSSM
;
A
#
# COMPACT_ATOMS: atom_id res chain seq x y z
N MET A 1 9.46 -53.60 -31.56
CA MET A 1 8.36 -53.29 -32.51
C MET A 1 7.59 -52.10 -31.93
N ARG A 2 7.34 -51.00 -32.66
CA ARG A 2 6.07 -50.70 -33.39
C ARG A 2 4.81 -51.02 -32.56
N GLY A 3 3.83 -50.14 -32.33
CA GLY A 3 3.61 -48.71 -32.67
C GLY A 3 2.75 -48.07 -31.55
N PHE A 4 1.66 -47.30 -31.72
CA PHE A 4 1.04 -46.53 -32.82
C PHE A 4 -0.26 -45.90 -32.25
N VAL A 5 -0.78 -44.69 -32.57
CA VAL A 5 -0.28 -43.48 -33.25
C VAL A 5 -1.21 -42.28 -32.89
N GLY A 6 -0.78 -41.02 -32.98
CA GLY A 6 -1.60 -39.85 -32.60
C GLY A 6 -1.30 -38.55 -33.37
N LYS A 7 -1.55 -38.53 -34.68
CA LYS A 7 -1.42 -37.32 -35.52
C LYS A 7 -2.63 -36.38 -35.38
N LYS A 8 -2.38 -35.07 -35.32
CA LYS A 8 -3.13 -34.05 -36.08
C LYS A 8 -2.15 -33.02 -36.66
N SER A 9 -2.54 -32.37 -37.75
CA SER A 9 -1.69 -31.58 -38.65
C SER A 9 -2.46 -30.41 -39.27
N PHE A 10 -1.78 -29.61 -40.11
CA PHE A 10 -2.25 -28.45 -40.93
C PHE A 10 -2.21 -27.08 -40.23
N ASN A 11 -1.84 -25.97 -40.90
CA ASN A 11 -1.24 -25.81 -42.24
C ASN A 11 -0.36 -24.54 -42.31
N VAL A 12 0.53 -24.46 -43.31
CA VAL A 12 1.25 -23.22 -43.64
C VAL A 12 0.46 -22.39 -44.64
N SER A 13 0.34 -21.08 -44.38
CA SER A 13 -0.19 -20.07 -45.30
C SER A 13 0.72 -18.85 -45.29
N ASP A 14 1.66 -18.79 -46.24
CA ASP A 14 2.35 -17.55 -46.61
C ASP A 14 1.47 -16.85 -47.66
N PRO A 15 1.20 -15.53 -47.59
CA PRO A 15 2.07 -14.64 -48.36
C PRO A 15 2.23 -13.19 -47.87
N LYS A 16 3.33 -12.60 -48.36
CA LYS A 16 3.61 -11.18 -48.68
C LYS A 16 4.56 -10.43 -47.75
N LYS A 17 5.71 -10.09 -48.34
CA LYS A 17 6.49 -8.87 -48.04
C LYS A 17 5.61 -7.62 -48.12
N GLU A 18 5.86 -6.66 -47.24
CA GLU A 18 6.12 -5.29 -47.67
C GLU A 18 7.17 -4.60 -46.77
N ASP A 19 7.74 -3.49 -47.22
CA ASP A 19 9.05 -2.99 -46.79
C ASP A 19 9.02 -2.14 -45.48
N GLY A 20 9.94 -2.41 -44.56
CA GLY A 20 10.33 -1.52 -43.46
C GLY A 20 11.86 -1.44 -43.32
N LYS A 21 12.50 -0.46 -43.96
CA LYS A 21 13.97 -0.42 -44.15
C LYS A 21 14.71 0.23 -42.98
N CYS A 22 15.80 -0.40 -42.52
CA CYS A 22 16.94 0.33 -41.97
C CYS A 22 18.26 -0.07 -42.69
N CYS A 23 19.29 0.78 -42.61
CA CYS A 23 20.21 1.01 -43.72
C CYS A 23 21.28 -0.05 -44.05
N ARG A 24 21.53 -0.22 -45.36
CA ARG A 24 22.77 -0.80 -45.91
C ARG A 24 23.91 0.22 -45.92
N ARG A 25 25.12 -0.17 -45.51
CA ARG A 25 26.38 0.27 -46.15
C ARG A 25 27.41 -0.88 -46.20
N ARG A 26 28.04 -1.07 -47.35
CA ARG A 26 29.08 -2.10 -47.62
C ARG A 26 30.37 -1.43 -48.10
N ARG A 27 31.50 -1.74 -47.46
CA ARG A 27 32.88 -1.92 -47.98
C ARG A 27 33.88 -1.79 -46.82
N LYS A 28 34.97 -2.54 -46.72
CA LYS A 28 35.39 -3.85 -47.30
C LYS A 28 36.64 -4.28 -46.50
N ARG A 29 36.78 -5.58 -46.17
CA ARG A 29 37.87 -6.22 -45.37
C ARG A 29 37.78 -6.07 -43.84
N CYS A 30 37.23 -7.09 -43.19
CA CYS A 30 37.88 -7.88 -42.14
C CYS A 30 37.28 -9.31 -42.18
N LEU A 31 37.87 -10.26 -41.43
CA LEU A 31 37.70 -11.72 -41.60
C LEU A 31 36.28 -12.27 -41.30
N PRO A 32 35.96 -13.49 -41.75
CA PRO A 32 34.63 -14.06 -41.58
C PRO A 32 34.44 -14.66 -40.18
N ILE A 33 33.39 -14.24 -39.48
CA ILE A 33 32.69 -15.07 -38.51
C ILE A 33 31.38 -15.47 -39.16
N VAL A 34 31.25 -16.76 -39.48
CA VAL A 34 30.03 -17.33 -40.07
C VAL A 34 29.04 -17.54 -38.93
N PHE A 35 27.87 -16.90 -39.05
CA PHE A 35 26.76 -17.15 -38.15
C PHE A 35 26.06 -18.48 -38.48
N CYS A 36 25.53 -19.08 -37.43
CA CYS A 36 24.19 -19.69 -37.35
C CYS A 36 24.04 -21.21 -37.20
N VAL A 37 23.03 -21.52 -36.39
CA VAL A 37 22.26 -22.76 -36.16
C VAL A 37 22.80 -23.80 -35.15
N VAL A 38 21.91 -24.10 -34.20
CA VAL A 38 21.88 -25.18 -33.17
C VAL A 38 22.70 -24.95 -31.88
N CYS A 39 22.05 -25.28 -30.75
CA CYS A 39 22.59 -25.42 -29.38
C CYS A 39 22.85 -24.15 -28.54
N PHE A 40 21.77 -23.45 -28.15
CA PHE A 40 21.72 -22.79 -26.82
C PHE A 40 20.71 -23.41 -25.83
N SER A 41 20.12 -24.55 -26.19
CA SER A 41 19.40 -25.45 -25.27
C SER A 41 20.31 -26.21 -24.27
N ILE A 42 21.57 -25.79 -24.11
CA ILE A 42 22.59 -26.45 -23.28
C ILE A 42 23.20 -25.51 -22.24
N LEU A 43 23.12 -24.17 -22.40
CA LEU A 43 23.71 -23.26 -21.40
C LEU A 43 22.92 -23.24 -20.08
N ILE A 44 21.60 -23.43 -20.11
CA ILE A 44 20.78 -23.57 -18.89
C ILE A 44 21.14 -24.85 -18.09
N LEU A 45 21.70 -25.88 -18.75
CA LEU A 45 22.23 -27.08 -18.08
C LEU A 45 23.62 -26.88 -17.43
N TRP A 46 24.29 -25.75 -17.71
CA TRP A 46 25.54 -25.36 -17.04
C TRP A 46 25.34 -24.21 -16.05
N VAL A 47 24.43 -23.26 -16.32
CA VAL A 47 24.09 -22.16 -15.42
C VAL A 47 23.42 -22.64 -14.11
N LEU A 48 22.78 -23.82 -14.13
CA LEU A 48 22.30 -24.50 -12.91
C LEU A 48 23.32 -25.51 -12.33
N GLY A 49 24.46 -25.75 -13.01
CA GLY A 49 25.44 -26.77 -12.64
C GLY A 49 26.29 -26.42 -11.41
N ASP A 50 26.63 -25.14 -11.26
CA ASP A 50 27.46 -24.65 -10.14
C ASP A 50 26.65 -24.15 -8.93
N ILE A 51 25.30 -24.19 -8.99
CA ILE A 51 24.45 -23.74 -7.87
C ILE A 51 24.50 -24.71 -6.68
N TYR A 52 24.65 -26.03 -6.87
CA TYR A 52 24.81 -26.97 -5.75
C TYR A 52 25.51 -28.28 -6.17
N GLN A 53 26.84 -28.35 -6.04
CA GLN A 53 27.56 -29.65 -6.14
C GLN A 53 27.37 -30.57 -4.89
N LYS A 54 26.24 -30.40 -4.17
CA LYS A 54 25.71 -31.34 -3.17
C LYS A 54 24.21 -31.10 -2.93
N ARG A 55 23.38 -31.88 -3.62
CA ARG A 55 21.91 -32.05 -3.46
C ARG A 55 21.01 -30.84 -3.80
N ILE A 56 20.45 -30.83 -5.01
CA ILE A 56 19.01 -31.14 -5.30
C ILE A 56 18.78 -30.98 -6.82
N PRO A 57 17.98 -31.84 -7.49
CA PRO A 57 17.64 -31.66 -8.90
C PRO A 57 16.61 -30.52 -9.05
N PHE A 58 16.95 -29.50 -9.84
CA PHE A 58 16.08 -28.36 -10.10
C PHE A 58 15.27 -28.55 -11.39
N PHE A 59 13.98 -28.21 -11.34
CA PHE A 59 13.12 -27.97 -12.49
C PHE A 59 12.63 -26.52 -12.40
N SER A 60 12.79 -25.74 -13.46
CA SER A 60 12.27 -24.36 -13.56
C SER A 60 11.91 -24.08 -15.01
N ASN A 61 10.66 -23.69 -15.28
CA ASN A 61 10.20 -23.33 -16.63
C ASN A 61 10.40 -21.82 -16.88
N SER A 62 11.56 -21.44 -17.41
CA SER A 62 11.81 -20.07 -17.88
C SER A 62 11.47 -19.92 -19.37
N THR A 63 10.56 -19.01 -19.72
CA THR A 63 10.33 -18.57 -21.11
C THR A 63 11.05 -17.25 -21.37
N TYR A 64 11.71 -17.14 -22.53
CA TYR A 64 12.47 -15.97 -22.96
C TYR A 64 11.98 -15.50 -24.33
N GLU A 65 11.66 -14.22 -24.49
CA GLU A 65 11.39 -13.60 -25.80
C GLU A 65 12.63 -12.85 -26.31
N ASP A 66 12.98 -13.06 -27.58
CA ASP A 66 14.18 -12.50 -28.21
C ASP A 66 14.07 -10.97 -28.41
N ASN A 67 14.57 -10.17 -27.47
CA ASN A 67 14.75 -8.74 -27.64
C ASN A 67 16.21 -8.38 -28.05
N PRO A 68 16.47 -7.91 -29.28
CA PRO A 68 17.83 -7.66 -29.76
C PRO A 68 18.36 -6.29 -29.29
N CYS A 69 19.19 -6.34 -28.24
CA CYS A 69 19.95 -5.25 -27.62
C CYS A 69 19.18 -4.31 -26.67
N GLY A 70 19.34 -4.56 -25.37
CA GLY A 70 19.06 -3.61 -24.29
C GLY A 70 17.88 -4.03 -23.42
N GLU A 71 18.13 -4.08 -22.11
CA GLU A 71 17.15 -4.35 -21.05
C GLU A 71 16.64 -5.81 -21.03
N ILE A 72 16.98 -6.55 -19.96
CA ILE A 72 16.59 -7.95 -19.76
C ILE A 72 15.55 -8.04 -18.64
N GLU A 73 14.44 -8.69 -18.96
CA GLU A 73 13.42 -9.11 -18.00
C GLU A 73 13.68 -10.56 -17.57
N LEU A 74 13.78 -10.78 -16.26
CA LEU A 74 14.01 -12.09 -15.66
C LEU A 74 12.84 -12.43 -14.74
N ILE A 75 12.00 -13.37 -15.20
CA ILE A 75 10.89 -13.92 -14.44
C ILE A 75 11.32 -15.28 -13.88
N ILE A 76 11.23 -15.44 -12.57
CA ILE A 76 11.57 -16.65 -11.82
C ILE A 76 10.30 -17.12 -11.10
N GLU A 77 9.73 -18.23 -11.57
CA GLU A 77 8.58 -18.88 -10.96
C GLU A 77 8.98 -20.21 -10.31
N GLU A 78 8.31 -20.58 -9.22
CA GLU A 78 8.46 -21.89 -8.55
C GLU A 78 9.90 -22.21 -8.09
N LEU A 79 10.68 -21.20 -7.66
CA LEU A 79 12.02 -21.41 -7.12
C LEU A 79 11.94 -22.14 -5.77
N LEU A 80 12.42 -23.38 -5.72
CA LEU A 80 12.45 -24.22 -4.53
C LEU A 80 13.87 -24.38 -3.98
N ILE A 81 14.27 -23.49 -3.06
CA ILE A 81 15.58 -23.58 -2.39
C ILE A 81 15.48 -24.29 -1.02
N PRO A 82 16.47 -25.10 -0.60
CA PRO A 82 16.34 -25.95 0.59
C PRO A 82 16.30 -25.14 1.90
N ASP A 83 17.14 -24.11 1.98
CA ASP A 83 17.24 -23.24 3.16
C ASP A 83 16.16 -22.15 3.20
N ARG A 84 15.33 -22.04 2.14
CA ARG A 84 14.21 -21.09 2.01
C ARG A 84 14.61 -19.61 2.16
N LYS A 85 15.90 -19.32 2.07
CA LYS A 85 16.52 -18.03 2.33
C LYS A 85 17.37 -17.61 1.13
N LEU A 86 17.08 -16.45 0.55
CA LEU A 86 17.94 -15.88 -0.48
C LEU A 86 19.29 -15.46 0.12
N PHE A 87 20.30 -15.32 -0.73
CA PHE A 87 21.65 -14.94 -0.34
C PHE A 87 22.26 -14.02 -1.39
N ARG A 88 23.24 -13.20 -1.00
CA ARG A 88 23.96 -12.30 -1.92
C ARG A 88 24.58 -13.09 -3.07
N GLY A 89 24.26 -12.72 -4.31
CA GLY A 89 24.74 -13.42 -5.50
C GLY A 89 23.95 -14.69 -5.88
N TRP A 90 22.75 -14.89 -5.32
CA TRP A 90 21.82 -15.95 -5.74
C TRP A 90 21.49 -15.93 -7.24
N ILE A 91 21.55 -14.75 -7.87
CA ILE A 91 21.67 -14.58 -9.32
C ILE A 91 23.12 -14.21 -9.64
N SER A 92 23.78 -15.06 -10.41
CA SER A 92 25.13 -14.87 -10.93
C SER A 92 25.10 -15.00 -12.46
N LEU A 93 25.20 -13.87 -13.15
CA LEU A 93 25.23 -13.76 -14.61
C LEU A 93 26.53 -13.09 -15.04
N SER A 94 26.91 -13.24 -16.32
CA SER A 94 28.12 -12.61 -16.86
C SER A 94 28.02 -11.08 -16.85
N SER A 95 29.16 -10.39 -16.74
CA SER A 95 29.22 -8.94 -16.48
C SER A 95 28.66 -8.05 -17.61
N ASP A 96 28.38 -8.64 -18.78
CA ASP A 96 27.72 -8.03 -19.94
C ASP A 96 26.18 -8.14 -19.91
N VAL A 97 25.63 -8.93 -18.97
CA VAL A 97 24.20 -9.18 -18.79
C VAL A 97 23.65 -8.27 -17.69
N VAL A 98 22.70 -7.41 -18.06
CA VAL A 98 22.10 -6.40 -17.18
C VAL A 98 20.59 -6.61 -17.10
N ILE A 99 20.10 -6.93 -15.90
CA ILE A 99 18.67 -7.11 -15.63
C ILE A 99 18.05 -5.75 -15.28
N THR A 100 16.93 -5.41 -15.91
CA THR A 100 16.14 -4.20 -15.62
C THR A 100 14.83 -4.53 -14.92
N ASN A 101 14.23 -5.68 -15.22
CA ASN A 101 13.01 -6.17 -14.60
C ASN A 101 13.29 -7.53 -13.98
N LEU A 102 13.00 -7.69 -12.69
CA LEU A 102 13.16 -8.94 -11.95
C LEU A 102 11.85 -9.25 -11.25
N GLU A 103 11.31 -10.40 -11.56
CA GLU A 103 10.08 -10.89 -10.98
C GLU A 103 10.31 -12.27 -10.35
N LEU A 104 9.94 -12.42 -9.08
CA LEU A 104 10.12 -13.64 -8.31
C LEU A 104 8.77 -14.06 -7.71
N LYS A 105 8.21 -15.16 -8.22
CA LYS A 105 6.83 -15.60 -7.95
C LYS A 105 6.75 -17.02 -7.42
N ASN A 106 5.71 -17.32 -6.65
CA ASN A 106 5.29 -18.69 -6.31
C ASN A 106 6.40 -19.58 -5.72
N SER A 107 7.38 -18.97 -5.04
CA SER A 107 8.63 -19.61 -4.62
C SER A 107 8.64 -19.86 -3.10
N ASN A 108 9.33 -20.90 -2.63
CA ASN A 108 9.22 -21.37 -1.24
C ASN A 108 9.95 -20.51 -0.19
N ILE A 109 10.33 -19.29 -0.55
CA ILE A 109 11.25 -18.41 0.17
C ILE A 109 10.53 -17.76 1.36
N THR A 110 11.15 -17.85 2.53
CA THR A 110 10.69 -17.25 3.80
C THR A 110 11.50 -16.04 4.23
N GLU A 111 12.70 -15.86 3.69
CA GLU A 111 13.62 -14.80 4.10
C GLU A 111 14.37 -14.19 2.90
N ILE A 112 14.38 -12.86 2.83
CA ILE A 112 15.19 -12.06 1.92
C ILE A 112 16.12 -11.20 2.79
N PRO A 113 17.37 -11.63 3.03
CA PRO A 113 18.31 -10.86 3.84
C PRO A 113 18.72 -9.54 3.20
N PRO A 114 19.25 -8.58 3.97
CA PRO A 114 20.05 -7.47 3.44
C PRO A 114 21.17 -7.97 2.51
N GLU A 115 21.60 -7.12 1.58
CA GLU A 115 22.58 -7.43 0.51
C GLU A 115 22.14 -8.48 -0.53
N THR A 116 20.95 -9.08 -0.44
CA THR A 116 20.46 -10.06 -1.45
C THR A 116 20.53 -9.53 -2.89
N PHE A 117 20.29 -8.22 -3.06
CA PHE A 117 20.31 -7.54 -4.35
C PHE A 117 21.60 -6.73 -4.62
N ASP A 118 22.63 -6.84 -3.77
CA ASP A 118 23.94 -6.23 -4.00
C ASP A 118 24.80 -7.10 -4.92
N SER A 119 24.38 -7.15 -6.19
CA SER A 119 25.01 -7.89 -7.29
C SER A 119 25.09 -7.02 -8.56
N SER A 120 26.19 -7.11 -9.30
CA SER A 120 26.47 -6.24 -10.43
C SER A 120 25.46 -6.34 -11.57
N CYS A 121 24.85 -7.51 -11.79
CA CYS A 121 23.85 -7.73 -12.83
C CYS A 121 22.45 -7.18 -12.48
N ILE A 122 22.25 -6.72 -11.22
CA ILE A 122 20.97 -6.20 -10.68
C ILE A 122 21.09 -4.70 -10.29
N HIS A 123 22.27 -4.08 -10.37
CA HIS A 123 22.45 -2.66 -10.03
C HIS A 123 21.58 -1.70 -10.85
N ASP A 124 21.30 -2.06 -12.11
CA ASP A 124 20.50 -1.28 -13.05
C ASP A 124 19.00 -1.63 -13.02
N LEU A 125 18.58 -2.49 -12.09
CA LEU A 125 17.19 -2.91 -11.94
C LEU A 125 16.27 -1.70 -11.71
N THR A 126 15.25 -1.59 -12.55
CA THR A 126 14.22 -0.55 -12.51
C THR A 126 12.90 -1.04 -11.92
N VAL A 127 12.56 -2.32 -12.09
CA VAL A 127 11.33 -2.94 -11.58
C VAL A 127 11.68 -4.21 -10.81
N LEU A 128 11.19 -4.30 -9.56
CA LEU A 128 11.27 -5.50 -8.74
C LEU A 128 9.86 -5.94 -8.34
N THR A 129 9.45 -7.13 -8.76
CA THR A 129 8.22 -7.79 -8.29
C THR A 129 8.56 -9.00 -7.43
N VAL A 130 7.98 -9.05 -6.23
CA VAL A 130 8.06 -10.17 -5.29
C VAL A 130 6.63 -10.59 -4.96
N ASP A 131 6.19 -11.72 -5.51
CA ASP A 131 4.79 -12.18 -5.46
C ASP A 131 4.67 -13.58 -4.86
N SER A 132 3.70 -13.78 -3.96
CA SER A 132 3.29 -15.11 -3.50
C SER A 132 4.45 -15.93 -2.91
N LEU A 133 5.31 -15.25 -2.14
CA LEU A 133 6.36 -15.86 -1.33
C LEU A 133 5.92 -16.00 0.13
N GLU A 134 6.58 -16.87 0.88
CA GLU A 134 6.32 -17.08 2.31
C GLU A 134 7.12 -16.13 3.22
N VAL A 135 7.54 -14.97 2.68
CA VAL A 135 8.25 -13.93 3.44
C VAL A 135 7.33 -13.35 4.51
N THR A 136 7.81 -13.36 5.76
CA THR A 136 7.06 -12.85 6.93
C THR A 136 7.69 -11.61 7.58
N ARG A 137 8.91 -11.25 7.17
CA ARG A 137 9.66 -10.12 7.72
C ARG A 137 10.41 -9.40 6.60
N LEU A 138 10.31 -8.07 6.59
CA LEU A 138 11.20 -7.20 5.80
C LEU A 138 12.12 -6.47 6.75
N GLU A 139 13.43 -6.67 6.57
CA GLU A 139 14.47 -6.04 7.38
C GLU A 139 14.89 -4.69 6.81
N ALA A 140 15.45 -3.83 7.67
CA ALA A 140 16.08 -2.60 7.24
C ALA A 140 17.19 -2.92 6.22
N ASN A 141 17.22 -2.18 5.12
CA ASN A 141 18.17 -2.36 4.01
C ASN A 141 18.01 -3.66 3.18
N VAL A 142 16.86 -4.34 3.23
CA VAL A 142 16.58 -5.49 2.32
C VAL A 142 16.76 -5.14 0.83
N PHE A 143 16.44 -3.90 0.43
CA PHE A 143 16.59 -3.38 -0.95
C PHE A 143 17.97 -2.77 -1.26
N LEU A 144 18.98 -3.01 -0.43
CA LEU A 144 20.35 -2.53 -0.68
C LEU A 144 20.93 -3.16 -1.95
N GLY A 145 21.56 -2.32 -2.79
CA GLY A 145 22.13 -2.69 -4.10
C GLY A 145 21.30 -2.18 -5.30
N LEU A 146 19.99 -1.96 -5.11
CA LEU A 146 19.02 -1.59 -6.15
C LEU A 146 19.09 -0.09 -6.54
N LYS A 147 20.24 0.34 -7.06
CA LYS A 147 20.63 1.75 -7.26
C LYS A 147 19.80 2.53 -8.29
N ARG A 148 18.92 1.89 -9.04
CA ARG A 148 18.08 2.52 -10.09
C ARG A 148 16.60 2.12 -10.02
N LEU A 149 16.17 1.51 -8.91
CA LEU A 149 14.81 1.00 -8.77
C LEU A 149 13.78 2.13 -8.77
N LYS A 150 12.82 2.04 -9.69
CA LYS A 150 11.71 2.98 -9.86
C LYS A 150 10.38 2.41 -9.38
N GLU A 151 10.21 1.10 -9.50
CA GLU A 151 8.98 0.40 -9.13
C GLU A 151 9.30 -0.79 -8.24
N LEU A 152 8.59 -0.87 -7.10
CA LEU A 152 8.65 -1.98 -6.16
C LEU A 152 7.24 -2.53 -5.98
N ASN A 153 7.05 -3.78 -6.39
CA ASN A 153 5.80 -4.51 -6.29
C ASN A 153 5.95 -5.66 -5.29
N LEU A 154 5.27 -5.57 -4.15
CA LEU A 154 5.16 -6.63 -3.15
C LEU A 154 3.72 -7.16 -3.19
N LYS A 155 3.55 -8.46 -3.45
CA LYS A 155 2.22 -9.05 -3.63
C LYS A 155 2.08 -10.35 -2.86
N ASN A 156 0.92 -10.54 -2.22
CA ASN A 156 0.53 -11.81 -1.58
C ASN A 156 1.56 -12.36 -0.57
N LEU A 157 2.29 -11.46 0.11
CA LEU A 157 3.28 -11.81 1.13
C LEU A 157 2.60 -11.91 2.50
N LYS A 158 3.14 -12.73 3.41
CA LYS A 158 2.53 -12.93 4.74
C LYS A 158 3.27 -12.11 5.80
N LEU A 159 3.45 -10.81 5.53
CA LEU A 159 4.26 -9.94 6.36
C LEU A 159 3.64 -9.82 7.77
N LYS A 160 4.51 -9.88 8.78
CA LYS A 160 4.19 -9.73 10.20
C LYS A 160 5.02 -8.63 10.86
N VAL A 161 6.24 -8.42 10.35
CA VAL A 161 7.19 -7.42 10.85
C VAL A 161 7.80 -6.70 9.66
N ILE A 162 7.72 -5.38 9.66
CA ILE A 162 8.35 -4.53 8.64
C ILE A 162 9.16 -3.51 9.43
N GLU A 163 10.48 -3.56 9.29
CA GLU A 163 11.35 -2.67 10.05
C GLU A 163 11.22 -1.22 9.54
N PRO A 164 11.33 -0.22 10.44
CA PRO A 164 11.41 1.17 10.04
C PRO A 164 12.54 1.39 9.02
N PHE A 165 12.35 2.35 8.13
CA PHE A 165 13.33 2.72 7.09
C PHE A 165 13.61 1.63 6.04
N VAL A 166 12.72 0.64 5.85
CA VAL A 166 12.86 -0.43 4.84
C VAL A 166 13.17 0.10 3.42
N LEU A 167 12.59 1.24 3.03
CA LEU A 167 12.80 1.87 1.72
C LEU A 167 14.04 2.80 1.66
N ALA A 168 14.78 2.99 2.75
CA ALA A 168 15.89 3.96 2.79
C ALA A 168 16.99 3.77 1.72
N PRO A 169 17.34 2.54 1.28
CA PRO A 169 18.32 2.36 0.19
C PRO A 169 17.84 2.86 -1.18
N ILE A 170 16.53 2.90 -1.42
CA ILE A 170 15.89 3.19 -2.71
C ILE A 170 15.10 4.51 -2.70
N LYS A 171 15.15 5.26 -1.59
CA LYS A 171 14.31 6.44 -1.34
C LYS A 171 14.47 7.60 -2.34
N PHE A 172 15.59 7.64 -3.05
CA PHE A 172 15.91 8.65 -4.05
C PHE A 172 15.54 8.26 -5.49
N THR A 173 15.16 7.01 -5.73
CA THR A 173 14.88 6.48 -7.09
C THR A 173 13.47 5.95 -7.25
N LEU A 174 12.85 5.47 -6.16
CA LEU A 174 11.52 4.88 -6.17
C LEU A 174 10.44 5.92 -6.51
N SER A 175 9.69 5.66 -7.57
CA SER A 175 8.58 6.49 -8.05
C SER A 175 7.20 5.82 -7.94
N SER A 176 7.17 4.48 -7.88
CA SER A 176 5.95 3.68 -7.70
C SER A 176 6.17 2.62 -6.63
N LEU A 177 5.25 2.52 -5.68
CA LEU A 177 5.20 1.48 -4.66
C LEU A 177 3.83 0.79 -4.68
N LEU A 178 3.83 -0.53 -4.83
CA LEU A 178 2.65 -1.38 -4.83
C LEU A 178 2.83 -2.46 -3.76
N VAL A 179 1.92 -2.52 -2.78
CA VAL A 179 1.94 -3.49 -1.69
C VAL A 179 0.53 -4.06 -1.54
N GLU A 180 0.24 -5.18 -2.20
CA GLU A 180 -1.10 -5.77 -2.31
C GLU A 180 -1.20 -7.11 -1.57
N GLY A 181 -2.25 -7.32 -0.78
CA GLY A 181 -2.45 -8.59 -0.05
C GLY A 181 -1.28 -8.97 0.85
N CYS A 182 -0.56 -7.98 1.38
CA CYS A 182 0.68 -8.14 2.15
C CYS A 182 0.54 -7.78 3.63
N LEU A 183 -0.44 -6.94 3.98
CA LEU A 183 -0.58 -6.30 5.28
C LEU A 183 -1.92 -6.74 5.91
N ASP A 184 -1.82 -7.39 7.07
CA ASP A 184 -2.96 -7.86 7.87
C ASP A 184 -2.87 -7.21 9.26
N LEU A 185 -3.68 -6.17 9.49
CA LEU A 185 -3.65 -5.28 10.66
C LEU A 185 -2.27 -4.63 10.90
N ILE A 186 -1.54 -4.34 9.82
CA ILE A 186 -0.23 -3.68 9.84
C ILE A 186 -0.34 -2.27 9.27
N ASN A 187 0.05 -1.28 10.07
CA ASN A 187 0.13 0.12 9.66
C ASN A 187 1.20 0.32 8.54
N PRO A 188 0.91 1.04 7.43
CA PRO A 188 1.83 1.20 6.30
C PRO A 188 3.01 2.18 6.55
N ARG A 189 3.07 2.86 7.69
CA ARG A 189 4.13 3.79 8.11
C ARG A 189 5.58 3.32 7.91
N PRO A 190 5.97 2.02 8.02
CA PRO A 190 7.32 1.56 7.70
C PRO A 190 7.74 1.91 6.25
N PHE A 191 6.79 1.92 5.31
CA PHE A 191 7.00 2.34 3.93
C PHE A 191 6.92 3.86 3.76
N THR A 192 5.83 4.49 4.21
CA THR A 192 5.46 5.87 3.79
C THR A 192 5.56 6.95 4.88
N GLY A 193 5.86 6.58 6.12
CA GLY A 193 5.97 7.51 7.27
C GLY A 193 7.29 7.42 8.04
N SER A 194 8.20 6.52 7.66
CA SER A 194 9.48 6.29 8.39
C SER A 194 10.70 6.92 7.74
N THR A 195 10.73 7.08 6.42
CA THR A 195 11.83 7.76 5.71
C THR A 195 11.27 8.60 4.58
N THR A 196 11.84 9.79 4.34
CA THR A 196 11.43 10.64 3.22
C THR A 196 11.75 9.96 1.90
N VAL A 197 10.73 9.68 1.10
CA VAL A 197 10.88 9.11 -0.26
C VAL A 197 10.61 10.22 -1.27
N ASP A 198 11.69 10.91 -1.67
CA ASP A 198 11.63 12.21 -2.34
C ASP A 198 11.01 12.19 -3.74
N HIS A 199 10.84 11.01 -4.34
CA HIS A 199 10.40 10.82 -5.72
C HIS A 199 9.16 9.93 -5.88
N LEU A 200 8.54 9.49 -4.78
CA LEU A 200 7.37 8.61 -4.82
C LEU A 200 6.14 9.39 -5.30
N GLU A 201 5.59 9.01 -6.46
CA GLU A 201 4.43 9.66 -7.08
C GLU A 201 3.16 8.80 -6.97
N ILE A 202 3.34 7.48 -6.89
CA ILE A 202 2.27 6.48 -6.81
C ILE A 202 2.51 5.59 -5.59
N VAL A 203 1.49 5.47 -4.74
CA VAL A 203 1.42 4.52 -3.62
C VAL A 203 0.14 3.73 -3.75
N SER A 204 0.24 2.41 -3.77
CA SER A 204 -0.90 1.51 -3.68
C SER A 204 -0.73 0.51 -2.53
N PHE A 205 -1.74 0.49 -1.68
CA PHE A 205 -1.96 -0.42 -0.57
C PHE A 205 -3.33 -1.12 -0.72
N GLU A 206 -3.76 -1.37 -1.96
CA GLU A 206 -5.02 -2.05 -2.29
C GLU A 206 -5.04 -3.50 -1.77
N PHE A 207 -6.23 -4.03 -1.48
CA PHE A 207 -6.45 -5.43 -1.08
C PHE A 207 -5.69 -5.89 0.17
N ASN A 208 -5.40 -4.98 1.10
CA ASN A 208 -4.86 -5.30 2.43
C ASN A 208 -5.98 -5.39 3.48
N VAL A 209 -5.63 -5.51 4.77
CA VAL A 209 -6.57 -5.37 5.88
C VAL A 209 -6.00 -4.35 6.86
N PHE A 210 -6.67 -3.20 6.99
CA PHE A 210 -6.23 -2.13 7.89
C PHE A 210 -7.17 -1.85 9.06
N GLU A 211 -8.49 -2.00 8.92
CA GLU A 211 -9.45 -1.58 9.97
C GLU A 211 -9.18 -0.12 10.41
N ASP A 212 -8.79 0.10 11.68
CA ASP A 212 -8.45 1.40 12.25
C ASP A 212 -6.93 1.62 12.47
N VAL A 213 -6.06 0.70 12.03
CA VAL A 213 -4.62 0.71 12.41
C VAL A 213 -3.78 1.77 11.70
N ILE A 214 -4.33 2.49 10.71
CA ILE A 214 -3.60 3.53 9.97
C ILE A 214 -3.44 4.75 10.88
N SER A 215 -2.20 5.14 11.17
CA SER A 215 -1.90 6.30 12.02
C SER A 215 -1.93 7.61 11.24
N ASP A 216 -2.17 8.70 11.96
CA ASP A 216 -2.12 10.08 11.44
C ASP A 216 -0.83 10.41 10.67
N ASP A 217 0.30 9.76 11.00
CA ASP A 217 1.62 9.98 10.38
C ASP A 217 1.99 8.92 9.31
N ALA A 218 1.06 8.02 8.95
CA ALA A 218 1.33 6.91 8.04
C ALA A 218 1.85 7.34 6.65
N PHE A 219 1.43 8.51 6.15
CA PHE A 219 1.84 9.08 4.87
C PHE A 219 2.70 10.35 5.00
N ALA A 220 3.20 10.67 6.20
CA ALA A 220 3.87 11.94 6.48
C ALA A 220 5.23 12.13 5.79
N MET A 221 5.82 11.07 5.19
CA MET A 221 7.16 11.10 4.60
C MET A 221 7.17 10.87 3.09
N VAL A 222 6.05 11.12 2.39
CA VAL A 222 5.93 10.94 0.94
C VAL A 222 5.46 12.23 0.23
N PRO A 223 6.28 13.30 0.22
CA PRO A 223 5.87 14.68 -0.10
C PRO A 223 5.54 14.95 -1.58
N LYS A 224 5.60 13.93 -2.45
CA LYS A 224 5.24 14.03 -3.88
C LYS A 224 4.16 13.05 -4.32
N VAL A 225 3.56 12.29 -3.40
CA VAL A 225 2.54 11.29 -3.77
C VAL A 225 1.34 12.00 -4.38
N SER A 226 1.10 11.68 -5.64
CA SER A 226 0.03 12.23 -6.46
C SER A 226 -1.17 11.27 -6.56
N SER A 227 -0.94 9.98 -6.38
CA SER A 227 -1.96 8.94 -6.46
C SER A 227 -1.82 7.98 -5.28
N LEU A 228 -2.85 7.94 -4.43
CA LEU A 228 -2.93 7.04 -3.29
C LEU A 228 -4.08 6.05 -3.50
N TYR A 229 -3.76 4.76 -3.56
CA TYR A 229 -4.72 3.69 -3.76
C TYR A 229 -4.86 2.84 -2.50
N LEU A 230 -6.09 2.73 -1.98
CA LEU A 230 -6.46 2.07 -0.74
C LEU A 230 -7.76 1.24 -0.92
N ARG A 231 -8.06 0.82 -2.14
CA ARG A 231 -9.31 0.09 -2.47
C ARG A 231 -9.34 -1.30 -1.86
N ASN A 232 -10.54 -1.71 -1.44
CA ASN A 232 -10.81 -3.04 -0.86
C ASN A 232 -9.89 -3.39 0.33
N SER A 233 -9.55 -2.41 1.17
CA SER A 233 -8.55 -2.56 2.24
C SER A 233 -9.14 -2.57 3.68
N ARG A 234 -10.46 -2.75 3.80
CA ARG A 234 -11.22 -2.79 5.07
C ARG A 234 -11.00 -1.59 5.99
N ILE A 235 -10.77 -0.40 5.44
CA ILE A 235 -10.56 0.80 6.24
C ILE A 235 -11.90 1.24 6.84
N THR A 236 -11.95 1.47 8.16
CA THR A 236 -13.16 1.91 8.87
C THR A 236 -13.15 3.41 9.19
N VAL A 237 -11.97 4.03 9.27
CA VAL A 237 -11.78 5.46 9.60
C VAL A 237 -10.66 6.08 8.76
N ILE A 238 -10.87 7.32 8.31
CA ILE A 238 -9.82 8.21 7.78
C ILE A 238 -9.87 9.52 8.56
N THR A 239 -8.73 9.95 9.12
CA THR A 239 -8.64 11.19 9.90
C THR A 239 -8.15 12.36 9.05
N LYS A 240 -8.46 13.58 9.49
CA LYS A 240 -7.98 14.81 8.85
C LYS A 240 -6.45 14.83 8.74
N ARG A 241 -5.71 14.37 9.75
CA ARG A 241 -4.24 14.44 9.76
C ARG A 241 -3.60 13.55 8.70
N MET A 242 -4.18 12.37 8.42
CA MET A 242 -3.73 11.52 7.31
C MET A 242 -3.84 12.27 5.98
N ILE A 243 -4.97 12.92 5.72
CA ILE A 243 -5.22 13.66 4.49
C ILE A 243 -4.34 14.92 4.39
N ASP A 244 -4.26 15.70 5.46
CA ASP A 244 -3.40 16.89 5.55
C ASP A 244 -1.94 16.57 5.20
N SER A 245 -1.45 15.38 5.57
CA SER A 245 -0.07 14.94 5.32
C SER A 245 0.28 14.80 3.84
N VAL A 246 -0.71 14.60 2.95
CA VAL A 246 -0.54 14.45 1.49
C VAL A 246 -1.20 15.58 0.68
N ALA A 247 -1.99 16.45 1.31
CA ALA A 247 -2.82 17.48 0.65
C ALA A 247 -2.06 18.48 -0.25
N SER A 248 -0.75 18.60 -0.10
CA SER A 248 0.11 19.48 -0.92
C SER A 248 0.46 18.92 -2.30
N SER A 249 0.38 17.60 -2.50
CA SER A 249 0.84 16.91 -3.73
C SER A 249 -0.17 15.94 -4.34
N ILE A 250 -1.15 15.48 -3.55
CA ILE A 250 -2.15 14.52 -3.97
C ILE A 250 -3.03 15.06 -5.11
N LYS A 251 -3.38 14.18 -6.05
CA LYS A 251 -4.31 14.43 -7.17
C LYS A 251 -5.47 13.44 -7.18
N GLN A 252 -5.27 12.23 -6.68
CA GLN A 252 -6.34 11.25 -6.52
C GLN A 252 -6.14 10.36 -5.29
N ILE A 253 -7.24 10.07 -4.58
CA ILE A 253 -7.30 9.11 -3.48
C ILE A 253 -8.42 8.10 -3.79
N HIS A 254 -8.08 6.81 -3.83
CA HIS A 254 -9.06 5.75 -4.07
C HIS A 254 -9.32 4.94 -2.80
N LEU A 255 -10.51 5.14 -2.22
CA LEU A 255 -11.03 4.49 -1.02
C LEU A 255 -12.25 3.60 -1.31
N VAL A 256 -12.50 3.28 -2.59
CA VAL A 256 -13.62 2.42 -3.03
C VAL A 256 -13.53 1.02 -2.41
N GLY A 257 -14.65 0.49 -1.93
CA GLY A 257 -14.71 -0.89 -1.40
C GLY A 257 -14.20 -1.07 0.03
N ASN A 258 -14.15 0.00 0.83
CA ASN A 258 -13.77 -0.09 2.24
C ASN A 258 -15.00 -0.21 3.16
N GLU A 259 -14.78 -0.11 4.47
CA GLU A 259 -15.81 -0.26 5.50
C GLU A 259 -16.16 1.10 6.15
N LEU A 260 -16.00 2.20 5.38
CA LEU A 260 -16.30 3.56 5.83
C LEU A 260 -17.82 3.76 5.94
N GLN A 261 -18.29 4.10 7.15
CA GLN A 261 -19.69 4.42 7.40
C GLN A 261 -19.98 5.92 7.42
N THR A 262 -18.98 6.73 7.81
CA THR A 262 -19.04 8.19 7.82
C THR A 262 -17.67 8.82 7.61
N ILE A 263 -17.64 10.14 7.40
CA ILE A 263 -16.43 10.96 7.32
C ILE A 263 -16.56 12.10 8.33
N GLU A 264 -15.57 12.25 9.21
CA GLU A 264 -15.55 13.35 10.19
C GLU A 264 -15.51 14.73 9.51
N VAL A 265 -16.07 15.73 10.19
CA VAL A 265 -16.09 17.12 9.71
C VAL A 265 -14.66 17.63 9.51
N GLY A 266 -14.39 18.15 8.33
CA GLY A 266 -13.12 18.79 7.98
C GLY A 266 -12.03 17.87 7.44
N VAL A 267 -12.28 16.56 7.31
CA VAL A 267 -11.27 15.57 6.82
C VAL A 267 -10.75 15.89 5.42
N PHE A 268 -11.57 16.46 4.54
CA PHE A 268 -11.21 16.75 3.15
C PHE A 268 -11.07 18.25 2.83
N ASP A 269 -11.20 19.14 3.82
CA ASP A 269 -11.23 20.59 3.59
C ASP A 269 -9.95 21.11 2.91
N GLU A 270 -8.79 20.57 3.29
CA GLU A 270 -7.51 20.93 2.67
C GLU A 270 -7.42 20.51 1.20
N LEU A 271 -8.28 19.62 0.69
CA LEU A 271 -8.26 19.18 -0.71
C LEU A 271 -9.15 20.06 -1.62
N VAL A 272 -10.06 20.84 -1.03
CA VAL A 272 -11.05 21.65 -1.75
C VAL A 272 -10.34 22.68 -2.64
N GLY A 273 -10.80 22.82 -3.88
CA GLY A 273 -10.24 23.74 -4.86
C GLY A 273 -8.85 23.36 -5.43
N ARG A 274 -8.25 22.23 -5.00
CA ARG A 274 -6.96 21.75 -5.53
C ARG A 274 -7.07 20.85 -6.77
N GLY A 275 -8.29 20.53 -7.20
CA GLY A 275 -8.54 19.66 -8.36
C GLY A 275 -8.29 18.16 -8.08
N VAL A 276 -8.36 17.76 -6.81
CA VAL A 276 -8.21 16.37 -6.37
C VAL A 276 -9.46 15.56 -6.75
N LYS A 277 -9.29 14.26 -7.03
CA LYS A 277 -10.39 13.30 -7.18
C LYS A 277 -10.41 12.31 -6.01
N LEU A 278 -11.56 12.21 -5.34
CA LEU A 278 -11.82 11.26 -4.27
C LEU A 278 -12.78 10.19 -4.80
N HIS A 279 -12.39 8.93 -4.63
CA HIS A 279 -13.23 7.80 -5.03
C HIS A 279 -13.66 7.04 -3.77
N LEU A 280 -14.93 7.17 -3.40
CA LEU A 280 -15.55 6.76 -2.14
C LEU A 280 -16.73 5.80 -2.35
N GLY A 281 -17.05 5.43 -3.59
CA GLY A 281 -18.11 4.45 -3.90
C GLY A 281 -17.90 3.08 -3.22
N ASN A 282 -18.95 2.26 -3.17
CA ASN A 282 -18.94 0.92 -2.55
C ASN A 282 -18.40 0.89 -1.11
N ASN A 283 -18.80 1.85 -0.28
CA ASN A 283 -18.59 1.84 1.17
C ASN A 283 -19.97 1.80 1.85
N PRO A 284 -20.10 1.23 3.06
CA PRO A 284 -21.37 1.07 3.79
C PRO A 284 -21.86 2.40 4.41
N TRP A 285 -22.05 3.43 3.59
CA TRP A 285 -22.40 4.77 4.04
C TRP A 285 -23.72 4.80 4.81
N VAL A 286 -23.68 5.31 6.05
CA VAL A 286 -24.83 5.53 6.92
C VAL A 286 -25.33 6.95 6.70
N CYS A 287 -26.37 7.09 5.88
CA CYS A 287 -26.97 8.37 5.50
C CYS A 287 -27.87 8.94 6.59
N ASP A 288 -27.24 9.38 7.69
CA ASP A 288 -27.84 10.07 8.82
C ASP A 288 -27.26 11.49 9.00
N CYS A 289 -27.58 12.16 10.11
CA CYS A 289 -27.08 13.51 10.38
C CYS A 289 -25.56 13.62 10.53
N ASN A 290 -24.84 12.53 10.85
CA ASN A 290 -23.40 12.51 10.96
C ASN A 290 -22.71 12.57 9.60
N LEU A 291 -23.38 12.13 8.52
CA LEU A 291 -22.88 12.19 7.14
C LEU A 291 -23.18 13.52 6.42
N SER A 292 -23.76 14.49 7.12
CA SER A 292 -24.13 15.81 6.58
C SER A 292 -22.94 16.55 5.95
N TYR A 293 -21.77 16.54 6.59
CA TYR A 293 -20.54 17.14 6.06
C TYR A 293 -20.18 16.61 4.67
N LEU A 294 -20.13 15.28 4.50
CA LEU A 294 -19.79 14.67 3.22
C LEU A 294 -20.83 15.03 2.15
N LYS A 295 -22.12 15.05 2.50
CA LYS A 295 -23.19 15.46 1.59
C LYS A 295 -23.04 16.89 1.10
N GLU A 296 -22.85 17.83 2.02
CA GLU A 296 -22.68 19.25 1.69
C GLU A 296 -21.42 19.46 0.82
N LEU A 297 -20.33 18.75 1.15
CA LEU A 297 -19.08 18.80 0.41
C LEU A 297 -19.21 18.29 -1.03
N ILE A 298 -19.92 17.17 -1.25
CA ILE A 298 -20.20 16.63 -2.60
C ILE A 298 -21.08 17.60 -3.39
N VAL A 299 -22.17 18.13 -2.80
CA VAL A 299 -23.07 19.07 -3.48
C VAL A 299 -22.32 20.36 -3.89
N ALA A 300 -21.36 20.82 -3.10
CA ALA A 300 -20.55 21.99 -3.42
C ALA A 300 -19.41 21.73 -4.42
N ASN A 301 -18.98 20.47 -4.60
CA ASN A 301 -17.79 20.10 -5.37
C ASN A 301 -18.03 18.81 -6.19
N GLU A 302 -19.10 18.76 -6.98
CA GLU A 302 -19.56 17.55 -7.69
C GLU A 302 -18.44 16.85 -8.48
N ASP A 303 -17.55 17.60 -9.12
CA ASP A 303 -16.47 17.01 -9.94
C ASP A 303 -15.37 16.32 -9.10
N MET A 304 -15.26 16.62 -7.81
CA MET A 304 -14.25 16.06 -6.90
C MET A 304 -14.54 14.60 -6.52
N PHE A 305 -15.76 14.10 -6.72
CA PHE A 305 -16.22 12.80 -6.20
C PHE A 305 -16.70 11.83 -7.30
N ASP A 306 -16.81 10.55 -6.95
CA ASP A 306 -17.54 9.53 -7.73
C ASP A 306 -19.00 9.39 -7.26
N GLU A 307 -19.77 8.49 -7.90
CA GLU A 307 -21.14 8.17 -7.46
C GLU A 307 -21.13 7.48 -6.09
N ILE A 308 -21.59 8.19 -5.07
CA ILE A 308 -21.70 7.69 -3.70
C ILE A 308 -23.18 7.41 -3.37
N LYS A 309 -23.44 6.19 -2.86
CA LYS A 309 -24.78 5.68 -2.54
C LYS A 309 -24.85 5.30 -1.06
N CYS A 310 -26.02 5.49 -0.45
CA CYS A 310 -26.29 5.06 0.91
C CYS A 310 -26.45 3.53 0.97
N GLU A 311 -25.93 2.90 2.01
CA GLU A 311 -26.22 1.50 2.35
C GLU A 311 -27.29 1.44 3.47
N GLU A 312 -27.15 2.32 4.46
CA GLU A 312 -28.06 2.46 5.60
C GLU A 312 -28.53 3.94 5.71
N PRO A 313 -29.66 4.22 6.38
CA PRO A 313 -30.68 3.27 6.83
C PRO A 313 -31.50 2.70 5.65
N PRO A 314 -32.37 1.69 5.86
CA PRO A 314 -33.07 1.00 4.77
C PRO A 314 -33.96 1.89 3.90
N GLU A 315 -34.41 3.03 4.42
CA GLU A 315 -35.20 4.03 3.67
C GLU A 315 -34.39 4.72 2.57
N PHE A 316 -33.06 4.73 2.66
CA PHE A 316 -32.15 5.36 1.69
C PHE A 316 -31.23 4.35 0.97
N ASN A 317 -31.27 3.06 1.30
CA ASN A 317 -30.42 2.04 0.67
C ASN A 317 -30.47 2.10 -0.88
N GLY A 318 -29.29 2.20 -1.50
CA GLY A 318 -29.11 2.30 -2.95
C GLY A 318 -29.35 3.70 -3.55
N MET A 319 -29.90 4.65 -2.78
CA MET A 319 -30.11 6.04 -3.22
C MET A 319 -28.77 6.79 -3.28
N LEU A 320 -28.64 7.73 -4.23
CA LEU A 320 -27.50 8.65 -4.24
C LEU A 320 -27.49 9.50 -2.96
N LEU A 321 -26.32 9.65 -2.34
CA LEU A 321 -26.15 10.36 -1.07
C LEU A 321 -26.65 11.82 -1.15
N THR A 322 -26.48 12.46 -2.31
CA THR A 322 -26.97 13.82 -2.59
C THR A 322 -28.50 13.92 -2.68
N GLU A 323 -29.19 12.85 -3.11
CA GLU A 323 -30.65 12.78 -3.24
C GLU A 323 -31.34 12.39 -1.92
N ALA A 324 -30.68 11.57 -1.10
CA ALA A 324 -31.21 11.06 0.15
C ALA A 324 -31.54 12.18 1.16
N ARG A 325 -32.80 12.25 1.60
CA ARG A 325 -33.33 13.35 2.42
C ARG A 325 -33.10 13.17 3.93
N PHE A 326 -31.88 12.79 4.30
CA PHE A 326 -31.41 12.83 5.68
C PHE A 326 -30.99 14.24 6.11
N CYS A 327 -30.90 14.43 7.43
CA CYS A 327 -30.51 15.69 8.07
C CYS A 327 -31.31 16.92 7.61
N ALA A 328 -32.63 16.77 7.43
CA ALA A 328 -33.51 17.91 7.22
C ALA A 328 -33.47 18.79 8.49
N THR A 329 -32.83 19.96 8.39
CA THR A 329 -32.96 20.99 9.41
C THR A 329 -34.45 21.27 9.59
N SER A 330 -34.91 21.22 10.83
CA SER A 330 -36.27 21.65 11.16
C SER A 330 -36.35 23.17 11.01
N THR A 331 -36.53 23.63 9.77
CA THR A 331 -37.17 24.91 9.52
C THR A 331 -38.55 24.82 10.12
N ILE A 332 -38.69 25.27 11.37
CA ILE A 332 -39.97 25.48 12.02
C ILE A 332 -40.66 26.57 11.21
N THR A 333 -41.41 26.16 10.20
CA THR A 333 -42.42 27.01 9.58
C THR A 333 -43.40 27.35 10.70
N PRO A 334 -43.61 28.63 11.05
CA PRO A 334 -44.58 28.98 12.06
C PRO A 334 -45.97 28.65 11.53
N THR A 335 -46.52 27.51 11.96
CA THR A 335 -47.91 27.16 11.70
C THR A 335 -48.77 28.15 12.46
N GLU A 336 -49.56 28.96 11.74
CA GLU A 336 -50.55 29.84 12.35
C GLU A 336 -51.68 28.99 12.97
N GLU A 337 -51.55 28.69 14.27
CA GLU A 337 -52.67 28.17 15.07
C GLU A 337 -53.72 29.27 15.26
N THR A 338 -54.71 29.27 14.38
CA THR A 338 -55.93 30.07 14.54
C THR A 338 -56.86 29.39 15.54
N SER A 339 -56.72 29.77 16.81
CA SER A 339 -57.67 29.42 17.87
C SER A 339 -58.96 30.24 17.77
N PRO A 340 -60.16 29.64 17.81
CA PRO A 340 -61.41 30.31 18.18
C PRO A 340 -61.67 30.21 19.69
N ASP A 341 -62.18 31.29 20.26
CA ASP A 341 -62.34 31.49 21.71
C ASP A 341 -63.58 30.82 22.35
N GLU A 342 -63.47 30.62 23.67
CA GLU A 342 -64.50 30.44 24.73
C GLU A 342 -65.89 29.80 24.45
N THR A 343 -66.29 28.86 25.33
CA THR A 343 -67.49 29.09 26.18
C THR A 343 -67.51 28.27 27.49
N THR A 344 -68.26 28.78 28.45
CA THR A 344 -68.20 28.66 29.92
C THR A 344 -69.01 27.54 30.61
N LEU A 345 -68.49 27.11 31.78
CA LEU A 345 -69.17 26.75 33.06
C LEU A 345 -69.98 25.44 33.33
N ASP A 346 -70.09 25.20 34.65
CA ASP A 346 -70.91 24.26 35.47
C ASP A 346 -70.53 22.75 35.53
N ASP A 347 -70.71 22.01 36.64
CA ASP A 347 -70.62 22.29 38.10
C ASP A 347 -70.60 20.93 38.89
N THR A 348 -70.19 20.95 40.17
CA THR A 348 -70.51 20.00 41.28
C THR A 348 -69.92 18.56 41.42
N THR A 349 -69.22 18.39 42.56
CA THR A 349 -69.25 17.27 43.57
C THR A 349 -68.59 15.87 43.37
N ASP A 350 -67.41 15.68 44.01
CA ASP A 350 -67.11 14.83 45.21
C ASP A 350 -67.47 13.30 45.28
N PRO A 351 -66.88 12.46 46.19
CA PRO A 351 -65.48 12.23 46.63
C PRO A 351 -65.02 10.73 46.55
N THR A 352 -63.85 10.42 47.15
CA THR A 352 -63.25 9.09 47.49
C THR A 352 -62.53 8.32 46.35
N GLU A 353 -61.47 7.53 46.57
CA GLU A 353 -60.88 6.97 47.81
C GLU A 353 -59.32 6.88 47.76
N SER A 354 -58.69 6.41 48.84
CA SER A 354 -57.25 6.54 49.14
C SER A 354 -56.30 5.51 48.50
N SER A 355 -54.99 5.83 48.46
CA SER A 355 -53.99 5.05 49.23
C SER A 355 -52.71 5.85 49.51
N TYR A 356 -51.93 5.42 50.50
CA TYR A 356 -50.89 6.22 51.17
C TYR A 356 -49.44 5.94 50.69
N ARG A 357 -48.59 6.94 50.95
CA ARG A 357 -47.11 6.93 50.97
C ARG A 357 -46.54 5.82 51.89
N PRO A 358 -45.27 5.39 51.72
CA PRO A 358 -44.12 6.15 52.26
C PRO A 358 -42.89 6.20 51.32
N THR A 359 -42.29 7.37 51.03
CA THR A 359 -41.28 8.15 51.81
C THR A 359 -39.82 7.80 51.47
N LEU A 360 -39.07 8.86 51.19
CA LEU A 360 -37.66 8.94 50.80
C LEU A 360 -36.73 8.75 52.03
N PRO A 361 -35.40 8.69 51.84
CA PRO A 361 -34.65 9.89 52.22
C PRO A 361 -33.55 10.30 51.22
N THR A 362 -33.51 11.61 50.94
CA THR A 362 -32.38 12.29 50.32
C THR A 362 -31.26 12.45 51.34
N ILE A 363 -30.00 12.31 50.91
CA ILE A 363 -28.87 13.04 51.51
C ILE A 363 -28.16 13.78 50.37
N ASN A 364 -27.91 15.07 50.57
CA ASN A 364 -27.27 15.99 49.62
C ASN A 364 -26.15 16.78 50.37
N PRO A 365 -25.34 17.66 49.75
CA PRO A 365 -23.90 17.43 49.71
C PRO A 365 -23.05 18.50 50.41
N THR A 366 -21.81 18.16 50.80
CA THR A 366 -20.71 19.13 50.97
C THR A 366 -19.33 18.45 50.92
N GLY A 367 -18.36 19.06 50.23
CA GLY A 367 -16.94 18.63 50.28
C GLY A 367 -16.14 18.94 49.00
N THR A 368 -15.46 20.09 48.98
CA THR A 368 -14.57 20.56 47.90
C THR A 368 -13.17 19.89 47.93
N PRO A 369 -12.30 20.06 46.91
CA PRO A 369 -11.31 19.05 46.55
C PRO A 369 -9.99 19.11 47.35
N THR A 370 -9.32 17.96 47.47
CA THR A 370 -7.88 17.90 47.72
C THR A 370 -7.16 17.25 46.55
N ASP A 371 -6.35 18.07 45.91
CA ASP A 371 -5.37 17.72 44.90
C ASP A 371 -4.33 16.73 45.47
N LYS A 372 -4.03 15.68 44.69
CA LYS A 372 -2.89 14.77 44.92
C LYS A 372 -2.35 14.25 43.60
N THR A 373 -1.50 15.06 42.99
CA THR A 373 -0.48 14.66 42.01
C THR A 373 0.21 13.36 42.42
N THR A 374 0.15 12.35 41.56
CA THR A 374 0.98 11.15 41.68
C THR A 374 2.37 11.45 41.08
N GLU A 375 3.37 11.67 41.93
CA GLU A 375 4.77 11.80 41.48
C GLU A 375 5.25 10.51 40.80
N LEU A 376 5.82 10.63 39.60
CA LEU A 376 6.67 9.58 39.02
C LEU A 376 8.06 9.63 39.70
N PRO A 377 8.72 8.46 39.88
CA PRO A 377 10.09 8.43 40.39
C PRO A 377 11.08 9.05 39.38
N PRO A 378 12.18 9.67 39.86
CA PRO A 378 13.12 10.38 39.00
C PRO A 378 13.94 9.45 38.11
N VAL A 379 14.08 9.82 36.84
CA VAL A 379 14.98 9.18 35.88
C VAL A 379 16.44 9.47 36.27
N PRO A 380 17.34 8.47 36.31
CA PRO A 380 18.75 8.70 36.60
C PRO A 380 19.42 9.45 35.45
N THR A 381 19.97 10.63 35.76
CA THR A 381 20.70 11.47 34.80
C THR A 381 22.09 10.91 34.52
N ILE A 382 22.36 10.56 33.26
CA ILE A 382 23.70 10.20 32.79
C ILE A 382 24.52 11.50 32.61
N PRO A 383 25.71 11.63 33.21
CA PRO A 383 26.56 12.80 33.01
C PRO A 383 27.13 12.85 31.58
N PRO A 384 27.36 14.04 31.01
CA PRO A 384 27.89 14.17 29.65
C PRO A 384 29.31 13.62 29.56
N SER A 385 29.55 12.77 28.56
CA SER A 385 30.89 12.32 28.17
C SER A 385 31.74 13.51 27.73
N GLY A 386 32.87 13.73 28.41
CA GLY A 386 33.87 14.71 27.99
C GLY A 386 34.54 14.34 26.66
N PRO A 387 35.25 15.27 26.02
CA PRO A 387 35.90 15.03 24.74
C PRO A 387 37.02 13.99 24.88
N THR A 388 36.98 12.96 24.04
CA THR A 388 38.09 12.01 23.88
C THR A 388 39.16 12.60 22.96
N ASP A 389 40.34 12.89 23.49
CA ASP A 389 41.52 13.19 22.68
C ASP A 389 41.93 11.98 21.83
N PRO A 390 42.42 12.18 20.58
CA PRO A 390 42.83 11.09 19.72
C PRO A 390 44.18 10.50 20.13
N ILE A 391 44.19 9.20 20.45
CA ILE A 391 45.40 8.42 20.69
C ILE A 391 46.12 8.18 19.35
N LEU A 392 47.39 8.60 19.25
CA LEU A 392 48.27 8.19 18.15
C LEU A 392 48.63 6.69 18.26
N PRO A 393 48.79 5.97 17.15
CA PRO A 393 49.34 4.61 17.18
C PRO A 393 50.86 4.64 17.40
N ASP A 394 51.35 3.82 18.34
CA ASP A 394 52.78 3.57 18.54
C ASP A 394 53.37 2.71 17.39
N ASP A 395 54.60 3.07 16.99
CA ASP A 395 55.41 2.41 15.96
C ASP A 395 56.29 1.30 16.57
N PRO A 396 56.10 0.01 16.20
CA PRO A 396 56.95 -1.08 16.68
C PRO A 396 58.16 -1.29 15.76
N SER A 397 59.12 -0.36 15.81
CA SER A 397 60.38 -0.41 15.05
C SER A 397 61.64 -0.30 15.94
N SER A 398 61.86 -1.22 16.89
CA SER A 398 63.22 -1.60 17.38
C SER A 398 63.24 -2.68 18.47
N MET A 399 63.57 -3.93 18.08
CA MET A 399 64.61 -4.83 18.64
C MET A 399 64.35 -6.30 18.29
#